data_AF-A0A7X6SMY6-F1
#
_entry.id   AF-A0A7X6SMY6-F1
#
_cell.length_a   1.000
_cell.length_b   1.000
_cell.length_c   1.000
_cell.angle_alpha   90.00
_cell.angle_beta   90.00
_cell.angle_gamma   90.00
#
_symmetry.space_group_name_H-M   'P 1'
#
loop_
_entity.id
_entity.type
_entity.pdbx_description
1 polymer ?
#
loop_
_entity_poly.entity_id
_entity_poly.type
_entity_poly.pdbx_seq_one_letter_code
_entity_poly.pdbx_strand_id
1 'polypeptide(L)'
;MDLKSFNFLYGKVHKASKEEIMKELHLSEEEYQALEESLSETLQQIIEEKDKAKTIGPDFVRLTSYLYEDISDQQKGLPHPPAIKPRTGEKITLPAPETLTMPEISLAQAINQRKSLRKYSPQPLSLQELSFLLWATCWVKEFHSTKYNEFTRRNVPSAGSRHPMECYLLINKVESVPPGLYYYHPLEHALIKLQTSSDIAKEIYEACLE
;
A
#
# COMPACT_ATOMS: atom_id res chain seq x y z
N MET A 1 8.80 7.72 13.09
CA MET A 1 8.49 9.00 13.76
C MET A 1 7.06 8.88 14.24
N ASP A 2 6.80 9.14 15.52
CA ASP A 2 5.44 9.13 16.07
C ASP A 2 4.69 10.42 15.71
N LEU A 3 3.37 10.41 15.91
CA LEU A 3 2.48 11.50 15.52
C LEU A 3 2.78 12.82 16.26
N LYS A 4 3.18 12.74 17.53
CA LYS A 4 3.52 13.92 18.34
C LYS A 4 4.76 14.60 17.78
N SER A 5 5.79 13.83 17.47
CA SER A 5 7.01 14.31 16.81
C SER A 5 6.74 14.90 15.41
N PHE A 6 5.90 14.24 14.61
CA PHE A 6 5.53 14.73 13.28
C PHE A 6 4.81 16.08 13.35
N ASN A 7 3.76 16.19 14.16
CA ASN A 7 2.97 17.42 14.25
C ASN A 7 3.78 18.58 14.87
N PHE A 8 4.70 18.28 15.80
CA PHE A 8 5.62 19.28 16.32
C PHE A 8 6.49 19.86 15.20
N LEU A 9 7.14 19.00 14.40
CA LEU A 9 7.93 19.42 13.24
C LEU A 9 7.07 20.17 12.21
N TYR A 10 5.85 19.70 11.94
CA TYR A 10 4.93 20.36 11.03
C TYR A 10 4.67 21.81 11.43
N GLY A 11 4.34 22.05 12.70
CA GLY A 11 4.15 23.40 13.24
C GLY A 11 5.40 24.27 13.09
N LYS A 12 6.59 23.74 13.43
CA LYS A 12 7.87 24.47 13.30
C LYS A 12 8.17 24.84 11.84
N VAL A 13 8.00 23.92 10.90
CA VAL A 13 8.24 24.14 9.46
C VAL A 13 7.29 25.17 8.85
N HIS A 14 6.06 25.25 9.36
CA HIS A 14 5.03 26.19 8.95
C HIS A 14 5.02 27.48 9.80
N LYS A 15 6.00 27.65 10.68
CA LYS A 15 6.19 28.84 11.51
C LYS A 15 5.02 29.13 12.47
N ALA A 16 4.33 28.09 12.94
CA ALA A 16 3.40 28.22 14.06
C ALA A 16 4.15 28.71 15.31
N SER A 17 3.47 29.48 16.14
CA SER A 17 4.03 29.96 17.41
C SER A 17 4.21 28.82 18.40
N LYS A 18 5.07 29.01 19.39
CA LYS A 18 5.26 28.04 20.47
C LYS A 18 3.94 27.75 21.18
N GLU A 19 3.17 28.79 21.46
CA GLU A 19 1.86 28.70 22.13
C GLU A 19 0.85 27.90 21.30
N GLU A 20 0.84 28.07 19.98
CA GLU A 20 -0.01 27.31 19.06
C GLU A 20 0.32 25.81 19.08
N ILE A 21 1.60 25.48 18.92
CA ILE A 21 2.09 24.09 18.92
C ILE A 21 1.80 23.41 20.27
N MET A 22 2.10 24.09 21.38
CA MET A 22 1.86 23.54 22.71
C MET A 22 0.37 23.31 22.99
N LYS A 23 -0.49 24.24 22.54
CA LYS A 23 -1.95 24.12 22.70
C LYS A 23 -2.52 22.96 21.88
N GLU A 24 -2.11 22.84 20.63
CA GLU A 24 -2.60 21.79 19.72
C GLU A 24 -2.17 20.39 20.17
N LEU A 25 -0.93 20.25 20.62
CA LEU A 25 -0.34 18.97 21.02
C LEU A 25 -0.45 18.68 22.52
N HIS A 26 -1.14 19.54 23.27
CA HIS A 26 -1.30 19.46 24.72
C HIS A 26 0.02 19.25 25.47
N LEU A 27 1.06 20.01 25.09
CA LEU A 27 2.40 19.90 25.65
C LEU A 27 2.58 20.75 26.91
N SER A 28 3.28 20.20 27.89
CA SER A 28 3.95 21.00 28.91
C SER A 28 5.19 21.71 28.33
N GLU A 29 5.68 22.73 29.05
CA GLU A 29 6.92 23.44 28.69
C GLU A 29 8.13 22.50 28.62
N GLU A 30 8.22 21.55 29.56
CA GLU A 30 9.31 20.57 29.62
C GLU A 30 9.28 19.61 28.41
N GLU A 31 8.09 19.14 28.04
CA GLU A 31 7.91 18.31 26.84
C GLU A 31 8.21 19.06 25.55
N TYR A 32 7.78 20.33 25.45
CA TYR A 32 8.11 21.17 24.31
C TYR A 32 9.63 21.32 24.16
N GLN A 33 10.34 21.62 25.25
CA GLN A 33 11.79 21.79 25.24
C GLN A 33 12.51 20.49 24.85
N ALA A 34 12.06 19.35 25.38
CA ALA A 34 12.62 18.04 25.05
C ALA A 34 12.41 17.68 23.56
N LEU A 35 11.24 17.98 23.00
CA LEU A 35 10.97 17.80 21.57
C LEU A 35 11.81 18.76 20.72
N GLU A 36 11.96 20.01 21.14
CA GLU A 36 12.77 21.00 20.42
C GLU A 36 14.24 20.60 20.36
N GLU A 37 14.80 20.10 21.47
CA GLU A 37 16.17 19.62 21.53
C GLU A 37 16.35 18.36 20.68
N SER A 38 15.52 17.34 20.90
CA SER A 38 15.65 16.03 20.23
C SER A 38 15.38 16.06 18.72
N LEU A 39 14.53 16.98 18.24
CA LEU A 39 14.16 17.09 16.83
C LEU A 39 14.88 18.23 16.09
N SER A 40 15.80 18.94 16.75
CA SER A 40 16.53 20.10 16.19
C SER A 40 17.26 19.78 14.88
N GLU A 41 18.04 18.70 14.84
CA GLU A 41 18.76 18.25 13.64
C GLU A 41 17.81 17.89 12.51
N THR A 42 16.72 17.18 12.83
CA THR A 42 15.69 16.81 11.85
C THR A 42 15.02 18.05 11.27
N LEU A 43 14.69 19.03 12.12
CA LEU A 43 14.10 20.30 11.68
C LEU A 43 15.06 21.07 10.76
N GLN A 44 16.35 21.13 11.11
CA GLN A 44 17.36 21.79 10.28
C GLN A 44 17.45 21.12 8.91
N GLN A 45 17.53 19.79 8.85
CA GLN A 45 17.54 19.05 7.59
C GLN A 45 16.29 19.35 6.74
N ILE A 46 15.10 19.35 7.34
CA ILE A 46 13.86 19.67 6.62
C ILE A 46 13.90 21.08 6.04
N ILE A 47 14.42 22.06 6.78
CA ILE A 47 14.54 23.45 6.31
C ILE A 47 15.51 23.53 5.12
N GLU A 48 16.64 22.84 5.19
CA GLU A 48 17.65 22.80 4.11
C GLU A 48 17.13 22.10 2.85
N GLU A 49 16.32 21.05 3.00
CA GLU A 49 15.76 20.29 1.87
C GLU A 49 14.49 20.92 1.28
N LYS A 50 13.89 21.91 1.96
CA LYS A 50 12.64 22.56 1.53
C LYS A 50 12.72 23.14 0.12
N ASP A 51 13.88 23.65 -0.27
CA ASP A 51 14.10 24.16 -1.63
C ASP A 51 14.20 23.04 -2.67
N LYS A 52 14.81 21.90 -2.33
CA LYS A 52 14.83 20.70 -3.20
C LYS A 52 13.41 20.16 -3.42
N ALA A 53 12.58 20.18 -2.38
CA ALA A 53 11.19 19.72 -2.46
C ALA A 53 10.35 20.54 -3.47
N LYS A 54 10.71 21.80 -3.76
CA LYS A 54 10.00 22.63 -4.75
C LYS A 54 10.15 22.11 -6.18
N THR A 55 11.26 21.44 -6.51
CA THR A 55 11.56 20.97 -7.86
C THR A 55 11.57 19.45 -8.01
N ILE A 56 11.36 18.70 -6.92
CA ILE A 56 11.50 17.24 -6.92
C ILE A 56 10.66 16.52 -7.98
N GLY A 57 9.43 16.98 -8.25
CA GLY A 57 8.56 16.38 -9.28
C GLY A 57 9.12 16.57 -10.70
N PRO A 58 9.31 17.82 -11.16
CA PRO A 58 9.95 18.08 -12.46
C PRO A 58 11.34 17.46 -12.61
N ASP A 59 12.17 17.51 -11.56
CA ASP A 59 13.51 16.92 -11.59
C ASP A 59 13.45 15.40 -11.69
N PHE A 60 12.55 14.73 -10.96
CA PHE A 60 12.33 13.28 -11.09
C PHE A 60 12.00 12.93 -12.54
N VAL A 61 11.00 13.56 -13.15
CA VAL A 61 10.59 13.27 -14.54
C VAL A 61 11.75 13.46 -15.53
N ARG A 62 12.52 14.55 -15.39
CA ARG A 62 13.65 14.86 -16.26
C ARG A 62 14.79 13.87 -16.09
N LEU A 63 15.18 13.59 -14.84
CA LEU A 63 16.35 12.78 -14.49
C LEU A 63 16.08 11.27 -14.59
N THR A 64 14.81 10.83 -14.64
CA THR A 64 14.46 9.44 -14.95
C THR A 64 14.15 9.21 -16.44
N SER A 65 14.47 10.16 -17.31
CA SER A 65 14.34 9.97 -18.76
C SER A 65 15.45 9.08 -19.31
N TYR A 66 15.21 8.46 -20.47
CA TYR A 66 16.17 7.57 -21.14
C TYR A 66 17.53 8.23 -21.45
N LEU A 67 17.61 9.56 -21.49
CA LEU A 67 18.87 10.29 -21.70
C LEU A 67 19.85 10.18 -20.52
N TYR A 68 19.34 9.90 -19.32
CA TYR A 68 20.12 9.72 -18.10
C TYR A 68 20.11 8.25 -17.64
N GLU A 69 19.58 7.33 -18.45
CA GLU A 69 19.49 5.92 -18.09
C GLU A 69 20.87 5.23 -18.14
N ASP A 70 21.22 4.55 -17.05
CA ASP A 70 22.34 3.62 -16.97
C ASP A 70 21.94 2.22 -17.42
N ILE A 71 22.92 1.36 -17.68
CA ILE A 71 22.67 -0.07 -17.95
C ILE A 71 21.87 -0.68 -16.80
N SER A 72 20.71 -1.26 -17.13
CA SER A 72 19.81 -1.85 -16.14
C SER A 72 20.44 -3.04 -15.41
N ASP A 73 19.98 -3.31 -14.20
CA ASP A 73 20.41 -4.49 -13.41
C ASP A 73 20.14 -5.81 -14.15
N GLN A 74 19.08 -5.85 -14.95
CA GLN A 74 18.79 -6.99 -15.83
C GLN A 74 19.86 -7.16 -16.93
N GLN A 75 20.28 -6.08 -17.58
CA GLN A 75 21.35 -6.14 -18.58
C GLN A 75 22.72 -6.47 -17.96
N LYS A 76 22.93 -6.07 -16.70
CA LYS A 76 24.10 -6.47 -15.90
C LYS A 76 24.07 -7.94 -15.47
N GLY A 77 22.96 -8.65 -15.66
CA GLY A 77 22.79 -10.04 -15.25
C GLY A 77 22.73 -10.22 -13.72
N LEU A 78 22.33 -9.18 -12.99
CA LEU A 78 22.17 -9.26 -11.54
C LEU A 78 20.98 -10.18 -11.17
N PRO A 79 21.02 -10.83 -10.00
CA PRO A 79 19.94 -11.71 -9.57
C PRO A 79 18.60 -10.94 -9.45
N HIS A 80 17.52 -11.60 -9.85
CA HIS A 80 16.19 -11.03 -9.72
C HIS A 80 15.65 -11.17 -8.29
N PRO A 81 14.89 -10.19 -7.80
CA PRO A 81 14.10 -10.40 -6.58
C PRO A 81 13.03 -11.47 -6.84
N PRO A 82 12.58 -12.19 -5.81
CA PRO A 82 11.46 -13.13 -5.93
C PRO A 82 10.21 -12.43 -6.50
N ALA A 83 9.52 -13.08 -7.43
CA ALA A 83 8.30 -12.51 -8.04
C ALA A 83 7.09 -12.53 -7.07
N ILE A 84 7.19 -13.31 -5.99
CA ILE A 84 6.21 -13.37 -4.91
C ILE A 84 6.96 -13.32 -3.58
N LYS A 85 6.60 -12.38 -2.71
CA LYS A 85 7.22 -12.27 -1.39
C LYS A 85 6.66 -13.35 -0.47
N PRO A 86 7.51 -14.13 0.22
CA PRO A 86 7.04 -15.12 1.17
C PRO A 86 6.38 -14.43 2.37
N ARG A 87 5.27 -15.01 2.83
CA ARG A 87 4.55 -14.59 4.04
C ARG A 87 4.16 -15.82 4.84
N THR A 88 4.23 -15.70 6.15
CA THR A 88 3.84 -16.75 7.10
C THR A 88 2.57 -16.33 7.83
N GLY A 89 1.70 -17.28 8.14
CA GLY A 89 0.44 -17.03 8.82
C GLY A 89 -0.58 -18.13 8.56
N GLU A 90 -1.70 -18.07 9.27
CA GLU A 90 -2.85 -18.94 9.01
C GLU A 90 -3.38 -18.69 7.60
N LYS A 91 -3.58 -19.76 6.83
CA LYS A 91 -4.01 -19.67 5.43
C LYS A 91 -5.50 -20.00 5.29
N ILE A 92 -6.23 -19.15 4.57
CA ILE A 92 -7.61 -19.36 4.16
C ILE A 92 -7.63 -19.50 2.63
N THR A 93 -7.95 -20.69 2.13
CA THR A 93 -8.07 -20.96 0.70
C THR A 93 -9.32 -20.30 0.13
N LEU A 94 -9.20 -19.62 -1.00
CA LEU A 94 -10.33 -19.04 -1.71
C LEU A 94 -10.89 -20.02 -2.75
N PRO A 95 -12.18 -19.90 -3.13
CA PRO A 95 -12.77 -20.64 -4.25
C PRO A 95 -11.87 -20.57 -5.48
N ALA A 96 -11.67 -21.71 -6.14
CA ALA A 96 -10.80 -21.76 -7.31
C ALA A 96 -11.42 -20.94 -8.45
N PRO A 97 -10.61 -20.19 -9.24
CA PRO A 97 -11.08 -19.37 -10.35
C PRO A 97 -12.01 -20.07 -11.35
N GLU A 98 -11.82 -21.37 -11.57
CA GLU A 98 -12.61 -22.19 -12.48
C GLU A 98 -14.01 -22.49 -11.93
N THR A 99 -14.22 -22.30 -10.63
CA THR A 99 -15.49 -22.54 -9.94
C THR A 99 -16.30 -21.26 -9.72
N LEU A 100 -15.75 -20.10 -10.13
CA LEU A 100 -16.39 -18.80 -9.90
C LEU A 100 -17.60 -18.62 -10.81
N THR A 101 -18.69 -18.18 -10.21
CA THR A 101 -19.85 -17.71 -10.96
C THR A 101 -19.63 -16.25 -11.37
N MET A 102 -19.41 -16.01 -12.66
CA MET A 102 -19.17 -14.67 -13.19
C MET A 102 -20.46 -14.06 -13.73
N PRO A 103 -20.79 -12.80 -13.38
CA PRO A 103 -21.94 -12.12 -13.97
C PRO A 103 -21.70 -11.85 -15.46
N GLU A 104 -22.70 -12.12 -16.29
CA GLU A 104 -22.65 -11.77 -17.71
C GLU A 104 -22.88 -10.26 -17.89
N ILE A 105 -21.83 -9.56 -18.29
CA ILE A 105 -21.88 -8.13 -18.65
C ILE A 105 -20.88 -7.86 -19.77
N SER A 106 -21.26 -7.08 -20.77
CA SER A 106 -20.30 -6.64 -21.79
C SER A 106 -19.31 -5.62 -21.21
N LEU A 107 -18.09 -5.59 -21.75
CA LEU A 107 -17.08 -4.59 -21.35
C LEU A 107 -17.60 -3.15 -21.50
N ALA A 108 -18.32 -2.85 -22.58
CA ALA A 108 -18.91 -1.53 -22.82
C ALA A 108 -19.93 -1.16 -21.73
N GLN A 109 -20.78 -2.09 -21.32
CA GLN A 109 -21.72 -1.87 -20.22
C GLN A 109 -20.99 -1.66 -18.89
N ALA A 110 -19.99 -2.50 -18.58
CA ALA A 110 -19.21 -2.38 -17.34
C ALA A 110 -18.54 -1.00 -17.22
N ILE A 111 -17.93 -0.51 -18.31
CA ILE A 111 -17.29 0.83 -18.34
C ILE A 111 -18.33 1.93 -18.14
N ASN A 112 -19.43 1.90 -18.90
CA ASN A 112 -20.45 2.95 -18.86
C ASN A 112 -21.23 3.00 -17.53
N GLN A 113 -21.39 1.86 -16.86
CA GLN A 113 -22.14 1.77 -15.59
C GLN A 113 -21.26 1.96 -14.35
N ARG A 114 -19.93 1.90 -14.48
CA ARG A 114 -19.01 2.00 -13.36
C ARG A 114 -19.15 3.35 -12.65
N LYS A 115 -19.40 3.29 -11.34
CA LYS A 115 -19.45 4.44 -10.44
C LYS A 115 -18.77 4.11 -9.12
N SER A 116 -18.23 5.12 -8.46
CA SER A 116 -17.64 4.96 -7.12
C SER A 116 -18.75 4.98 -6.07
N LEU A 117 -18.94 3.86 -5.37
CA LEU A 117 -19.91 3.73 -4.28
C LEU A 117 -19.24 3.88 -2.92
N ARG A 118 -19.89 4.62 -2.01
CA ARG A 118 -19.42 4.92 -0.65
C ARG A 118 -20.47 4.69 0.43
N LYS A 119 -21.65 4.19 0.04
CA LYS A 119 -22.72 3.73 0.93
C LYS A 119 -22.92 2.25 0.63
N TYR A 120 -22.61 1.39 1.60
CA TYR A 120 -22.59 -0.05 1.43
C TYR A 120 -23.79 -0.72 2.11
N SER A 121 -24.24 -1.84 1.56
CA SER A 121 -25.22 -2.72 2.22
C SER A 121 -24.63 -3.28 3.53
N PRO A 122 -25.46 -3.58 4.56
CA PRO A 122 -24.99 -4.32 5.72
C PRO A 122 -24.61 -5.79 5.41
N GLN A 123 -25.02 -6.31 4.25
CA GLN A 123 -24.73 -7.67 3.81
C GLN A 123 -23.22 -7.89 3.61
N PRO A 124 -22.64 -8.96 4.19
CA PRO A 124 -21.24 -9.31 3.95
C PRO A 124 -21.03 -9.77 2.50
N LEU A 125 -19.80 -9.63 2.00
CA LEU A 125 -19.41 -10.28 0.74
C LEU A 125 -19.30 -11.79 0.97
N SER A 126 -19.80 -12.57 0.02
CA SER A 126 -19.53 -14.00 -0.04
C SER A 126 -18.07 -14.29 -0.40
N LEU A 127 -17.60 -15.49 -0.09
CA LEU A 127 -16.24 -15.90 -0.46
C LEU A 127 -16.05 -16.00 -1.98
N GLN A 128 -17.13 -16.29 -2.73
CA GLN A 128 -17.17 -16.30 -4.19
C GLN A 128 -16.93 -14.90 -4.78
N GLU A 129 -17.62 -13.88 -4.24
CA GLU A 129 -17.44 -12.49 -4.68
C GLU A 129 -16.04 -11.97 -4.36
N LEU A 130 -15.52 -12.26 -3.16
CA LEU A 130 -14.14 -11.88 -2.79
C LEU A 130 -13.12 -12.54 -3.71
N SER A 131 -13.27 -13.85 -3.96
CA SER A 131 -12.38 -14.59 -4.86
C SER A 131 -12.42 -14.02 -6.28
N PHE A 132 -13.61 -13.71 -6.81
CA PHE A 132 -13.77 -13.07 -8.12
C PHE A 132 -13.04 -11.72 -8.21
N LEU A 133 -13.12 -10.88 -7.18
CA LEU A 133 -12.40 -9.60 -7.15
C LEU A 133 -10.88 -9.79 -7.19
N LEU A 134 -10.36 -10.74 -6.40
CA LEU A 134 -8.92 -11.03 -6.33
C LEU A 134 -8.39 -11.73 -7.58
N TRP A 135 -9.22 -12.60 -8.17
CA TRP A 135 -9.00 -13.20 -9.47
C TRP A 135 -8.84 -12.14 -10.56
N ALA A 136 -9.79 -11.22 -10.67
CA ALA A 136 -9.82 -10.21 -11.72
C ALA A 136 -8.66 -9.22 -11.62
N THR A 137 -8.15 -8.96 -10.41
CA THR A 137 -7.21 -7.86 -10.17
C THR A 137 -5.78 -8.31 -9.86
N CYS A 138 -5.60 -9.45 -9.20
CA CYS A 138 -4.33 -9.77 -8.54
C CYS A 138 -3.79 -11.19 -8.82
N TRP A 139 -4.61 -12.11 -9.32
CA TRP A 139 -4.23 -13.52 -9.49
C TRP A 139 -3.08 -13.75 -10.49
N VAL A 140 -2.20 -14.68 -10.14
CA VAL A 140 -1.13 -15.20 -11.01
C VAL A 140 -1.69 -16.33 -11.85
N LYS A 141 -1.82 -16.07 -13.15
CA LYS A 141 -2.23 -17.06 -14.15
C LYS A 141 -1.09 -17.99 -14.53
N GLU A 142 0.11 -17.44 -14.65
CA GLU A 142 1.33 -18.18 -14.98
C GLU A 142 2.49 -17.72 -14.10
N PHE A 143 3.26 -18.66 -13.59
CA PHE A 143 4.49 -18.42 -12.87
C PHE A 143 5.65 -19.06 -13.62
N HIS A 144 6.68 -18.26 -13.90
CA HIS A 144 7.88 -18.70 -14.60
C HIS A 144 9.06 -18.45 -13.68
N SER A 145 9.81 -19.49 -13.33
CA SER A 145 11.01 -19.38 -12.50
C SER A 145 12.16 -20.16 -13.14
N THR A 146 13.25 -19.44 -13.41
CA THR A 146 14.52 -19.96 -13.92
C THR A 146 15.65 -19.35 -13.11
N LYS A 147 16.86 -19.91 -13.21
CA LYS A 147 18.05 -19.36 -12.52
C LYS A 147 18.28 -17.86 -12.79
N TYR A 148 17.89 -17.37 -13.97
CA TYR A 148 18.19 -16.03 -14.44
C TYR A 148 16.94 -15.17 -14.68
N ASN A 149 15.74 -15.65 -14.36
CA ASN A 149 14.51 -14.92 -14.60
C ASN A 149 13.36 -15.55 -13.81
N GLU A 150 12.72 -14.76 -12.96
CA GLU A 150 11.50 -15.14 -12.26
C GLU A 150 10.45 -14.05 -12.46
N PHE A 151 9.26 -14.42 -12.95
CA PHE A 151 8.17 -13.48 -13.19
C PHE A 151 6.80 -14.16 -13.16
N THR A 152 5.77 -13.33 -13.04
CA THR A 152 4.36 -13.76 -13.10
C THR A 152 3.65 -13.13 -14.29
N ARG A 153 2.66 -13.82 -14.85
CA ARG A 153 1.64 -13.21 -15.71
C ARG A 153 0.32 -13.16 -14.95
N ARG A 154 -0.30 -12.00 -14.94
CA ARG A 154 -1.55 -11.73 -14.22
C ARG A 154 -2.62 -11.22 -15.18
N ASN A 155 -3.86 -11.13 -14.69
CA ASN A 155 -4.97 -10.54 -15.45
C ASN A 155 -4.84 -9.02 -15.66
N VAL A 156 -3.83 -8.39 -15.03
CA VAL A 156 -3.48 -6.98 -15.20
C VAL A 156 -2.08 -6.86 -15.81
N PRO A 157 -1.83 -5.91 -16.72
CA PRO A 157 -0.50 -5.68 -17.27
C PRO A 157 0.43 -5.02 -16.24
N SER A 158 1.73 -5.26 -16.37
CA SER A 158 2.77 -4.58 -15.59
C SER A 158 4.04 -4.45 -16.43
N ALA A 159 4.72 -3.30 -16.34
CA ALA A 159 5.97 -3.07 -17.05
C ALA A 159 6.99 -4.18 -16.74
N GLY A 160 7.52 -4.83 -17.79
CA GLY A 160 8.47 -5.93 -17.66
C GLY A 160 7.94 -7.17 -16.91
N SER A 161 6.63 -7.34 -16.75
CA SER A 161 6.00 -8.39 -15.93
C SER A 161 6.49 -8.40 -14.47
N ARG A 162 6.86 -7.22 -13.94
CA ARG A 162 7.50 -7.11 -12.61
C ARG A 162 6.53 -7.14 -11.45
N HIS A 163 5.29 -6.68 -11.64
CA HIS A 163 4.23 -6.70 -10.62
C HIS A 163 4.70 -6.25 -9.23
N PRO A 164 5.23 -5.02 -9.08
CA PRO A 164 5.83 -4.56 -7.82
C PRO A 164 4.82 -4.36 -6.68
N MET A 165 3.52 -4.44 -6.99
CA MET A 165 2.44 -4.25 -6.03
C MET A 165 2.08 -5.55 -5.32
N GLU A 166 1.98 -5.46 -4.00
CA GLU A 166 1.43 -6.52 -3.13
C GLU A 166 -0.02 -6.17 -2.76
N CYS A 167 -0.87 -7.19 -2.56
CA CYS A 167 -2.27 -6.99 -2.21
C CYS A 167 -2.50 -7.34 -0.73
N TYR A 168 -2.91 -6.35 0.05
CA TYR A 168 -3.35 -6.52 1.43
C TYR A 168 -4.83 -6.19 1.54
N LEU A 169 -5.52 -6.93 2.39
CA LEU A 169 -6.94 -6.77 2.64
C LEU A 169 -7.17 -6.50 4.12
N LEU A 170 -7.75 -5.35 4.41
CA LEU A 170 -8.44 -5.11 5.66
C LEU A 170 -9.87 -5.64 5.53
N ILE A 171 -10.10 -6.85 6.01
CA ILE A 171 -11.39 -7.53 5.95
C ILE A 171 -12.22 -7.11 7.16
N ASN A 172 -13.37 -6.48 6.90
CA ASN A 172 -14.33 -6.12 7.94
C ASN A 172 -15.56 -7.05 7.93
N LYS A 173 -16.07 -7.41 6.75
CA LYS A 173 -17.31 -8.18 6.56
C LYS A 173 -17.25 -9.07 5.32
N VAL A 174 -16.73 -10.28 5.49
CA VAL A 174 -16.73 -11.34 4.48
C VAL A 174 -17.19 -12.63 5.15
N GLU A 175 -18.05 -13.39 4.49
CA GLU A 175 -18.54 -14.67 5.00
C GLU A 175 -17.39 -15.65 5.23
N SER A 176 -17.38 -16.33 6.37
CA SER A 176 -16.38 -17.34 6.75
C SER A 176 -14.93 -16.84 6.82
N VAL A 177 -14.69 -15.52 6.77
CA VAL A 177 -13.37 -14.92 7.00
C VAL A 177 -13.47 -13.97 8.19
N PRO A 178 -12.75 -14.23 9.30
CA PRO A 178 -12.74 -13.34 10.44
C PRO A 178 -12.30 -11.92 10.06
N PRO A 179 -12.78 -10.86 10.75
CA PRO A 179 -12.24 -9.53 10.55
C PRO A 179 -10.75 -9.45 10.88
N GLY A 180 -9.99 -8.68 10.10
CA GLY A 180 -8.56 -8.52 10.29
C GLY A 180 -7.80 -8.06 9.05
N LEU A 181 -6.47 -8.03 9.17
CA LEU A 181 -5.53 -7.72 8.09
C LEU A 181 -4.94 -8.99 7.51
N TYR A 182 -5.03 -9.11 6.19
CA TYR A 182 -4.62 -10.27 5.42
C TYR A 182 -3.71 -9.85 4.26
N TYR A 183 -2.77 -10.72 3.91
CA TYR A 183 -2.06 -10.70 2.65
C TYR A 183 -2.73 -11.65 1.66
N TYR A 184 -2.97 -11.22 0.42
CA TYR A 184 -3.39 -12.14 -0.62
C TYR A 184 -2.18 -12.77 -1.30
N HIS A 185 -2.06 -14.09 -1.18
CA HIS A 185 -1.03 -14.87 -1.84
C HIS A 185 -1.46 -15.18 -3.28
N PRO A 186 -0.84 -14.56 -4.29
CA PRO A 186 -1.44 -14.48 -5.62
C PRO A 186 -1.23 -15.74 -6.47
N LEU A 187 -0.30 -16.63 -6.10
CA LEU A 187 -0.09 -17.93 -6.77
C LEU A 187 -0.99 -19.02 -6.18
N GLU A 188 -0.97 -19.19 -4.86
CA GLU A 188 -1.85 -20.13 -4.15
C GLU A 188 -3.35 -19.75 -4.13
N HIS A 189 -3.69 -18.54 -4.57
CA HIS A 189 -5.06 -18.00 -4.49
C HIS A 189 -5.67 -18.15 -3.08
N ALA A 190 -4.98 -17.56 -2.10
CA ALA A 190 -5.34 -17.70 -0.69
C ALA A 190 -5.07 -16.43 0.09
N LEU A 191 -5.72 -16.30 1.25
CA LEU A 191 -5.44 -15.25 2.22
C LEU A 191 -4.48 -15.78 3.29
N ILE A 192 -3.43 -15.03 3.59
CA ILE A 192 -2.53 -15.27 4.71
C ILE A 192 -2.84 -14.23 5.78
N LYS A 193 -3.29 -14.69 6.94
CA LYS A 193 -3.65 -13.84 8.07
C LYS A 193 -2.39 -13.20 8.67
N LEU A 194 -2.39 -11.88 8.79
CA LEU A 194 -1.28 -11.11 9.35
C LEU A 194 -1.58 -10.63 10.78
N GLN A 195 -2.74 -9.99 10.98
CA GLN A 195 -3.15 -9.43 12.27
C GLN A 195 -4.67 -9.48 12.40
N THR A 196 -5.18 -9.91 13.55
CA THR A 196 -6.63 -9.94 13.85
C THR A 196 -6.99 -9.21 15.13
N SER A 197 -6.21 -8.18 15.50
CA SER A 197 -6.64 -7.25 16.55
C SER A 197 -8.01 -6.69 16.17
N SER A 198 -8.94 -6.61 17.13
CA SER A 198 -10.23 -5.96 16.92
C SER A 198 -10.09 -4.49 16.54
N ASP A 199 -8.95 -3.88 16.87
CA ASP A 199 -8.69 -2.46 16.65
C ASP A 199 -7.96 -2.16 15.34
N ILE A 200 -7.52 -3.18 14.58
CA ILE A 200 -6.70 -2.97 13.37
C ILE A 200 -7.39 -2.08 12.32
N ALA A 201 -8.71 -2.17 12.19
CA ALA A 201 -9.47 -1.33 11.28
C ALA A 201 -9.44 0.15 11.70
N LYS A 202 -9.49 0.40 13.02
CA LYS A 202 -9.38 1.74 13.59
C LYS A 202 -7.96 2.28 13.45
N GLU A 203 -6.96 1.47 13.78
CA GLU A 203 -5.53 1.84 13.64
C GLU A 203 -5.19 2.25 12.20
N ILE A 204 -5.65 1.47 11.20
CA ILE A 204 -5.44 1.80 9.78
C ILE A 204 -6.20 3.07 9.39
N TYR A 205 -7.42 3.26 9.89
CA TYR A 205 -8.21 4.47 9.62
C TYR A 205 -7.52 5.72 10.15
N GLU A 206 -7.04 5.68 11.40
CA GLU A 206 -6.30 6.78 12.03
C GLU A 206 -5.04 7.10 11.22
N ALA A 207 -4.26 6.08 10.86
CA ALA A 207 -3.06 6.23 10.03
C ALA A 207 -3.31 6.76 8.59
N CYS A 208 -4.56 6.74 8.09
CA CYS A 208 -4.92 7.26 6.76
C CYS A 208 -5.48 8.69 6.78
N LEU A 209 -5.84 9.21 7.96
CA LEU A 209 -6.22 10.62 8.14
C LEU A 209 -5.00 11.52 8.39
N GLU A 210 -3.89 10.91 8.78
CA GLU A 210 -2.55 11.47 8.94
C GLU A 210 -1.86 11.67 7.57
#